data_AF-A0A851ICQ4-F1
#
_entry.id   AF-A0A851ICQ4-F1
#
_cell.length_a   1.000
_cell.length_b   1.000
_cell.length_c   1.000
_cell.angle_alpha   90.00
_cell.angle_beta   90.00
_cell.angle_gamma   90.00
#
_symmetry.space_group_name_H-M   'P 1'
#
loop_
_entity.id
_entity.type
_entity.pdbx_description
1 polymer ?
#
loop_
_entity_poly.entity_id
_entity_poly.type
_entity_poly.pdbx_seq_one_letter_code
_entity_poly.pdbx_strand_id
1 'polypeptide(L)'
;MESILDRMKREGAEEKIKSFIEKQKYPYEVKVKYVEKKCREFVEGCKERGLNCHVSVGGLDSITLLCFLRSIGIDIPATSCSSLEDVSIRRIHKQLGVIGLQPAMRSEDERWSKARILQEFGFPVLSKEIAAKIDLLQHPSEKNKTVRHAIITGETGAYGGWQKNSRMKLPKKWLNLFAGYENENEGTNYQIAPFLVSSKCCYYLKEKPSDDWAKEHNSAPFVGLMASEGGRREKALKMHGCNYFGKTTTRSAPFAIFNRQDILQLALDLKVPVPEIYGSIERKESGELYTTLAQRTGCSMCGFGIHLETRPHRFDLLYDRNPKEWDFWMNHCGKDAEGNDFGWGMVLDYIGVPWKPYKQYELNLK
;
A
#
# COMPACT_ATOMS: atom_id res chain seq x y z
N MET A 1 0.01 7.79 -31.43
CA MET A 1 0.13 7.62 -29.97
C MET A 1 0.79 6.25 -29.75
N GLU A 2 2.00 6.20 -29.18
CA GLU A 2 2.72 4.94 -28.91
C GLU A 2 1.92 4.09 -27.90
N SER A 3 1.74 2.78 -28.16
CA SER A 3 1.07 1.91 -27.20
C SER A 3 1.97 1.62 -26.00
N ILE A 4 1.39 1.20 -24.87
CA ILE A 4 2.20 0.82 -23.70
C ILE A 4 3.14 -0.36 -23.97
N LEU A 5 2.76 -1.25 -24.91
CA LEU A 5 3.54 -2.42 -25.30
C LEU A 5 4.77 -2.03 -26.13
N ASP A 6 4.60 -1.09 -27.06
CA ASP A 6 5.69 -0.60 -27.91
C ASP A 6 6.74 0.15 -27.09
N ARG A 7 6.26 0.97 -26.14
CA ARG A 7 7.13 1.67 -25.19
C ARG A 7 7.97 0.71 -24.35
N MET A 8 7.39 -0.39 -23.86
CA MET A 8 8.12 -1.39 -23.08
C MET A 8 9.23 -2.07 -23.87
N LYS A 9 8.99 -2.36 -25.16
CA LYS A 9 10.02 -2.90 -26.07
C LYS A 9 11.15 -1.90 -26.29
N ARG A 10 10.81 -0.65 -26.58
CA ARG A 10 11.79 0.43 -26.82
C ARG A 10 12.70 0.68 -25.62
N GLU A 11 12.20 0.54 -24.39
CA GLU A 11 12.96 0.78 -23.16
C GLU A 11 13.86 -0.41 -22.73
N GLY A 12 13.92 -1.49 -23.52
CA GLY A 12 14.73 -2.68 -23.23
C GLY A 12 14.30 -3.38 -21.94
N ALA A 13 13.00 -3.38 -21.63
CA ALA A 13 12.48 -3.86 -20.36
C ALA A 13 12.79 -5.34 -20.10
N GLU A 14 12.81 -6.18 -21.14
CA GLU A 14 13.05 -7.62 -21.03
C GLU A 14 14.44 -7.96 -20.49
N GLU A 15 15.48 -7.30 -21.00
CA GLU A 15 16.86 -7.52 -20.55
C GLU A 15 17.05 -7.09 -19.09
N LYS A 16 16.47 -5.94 -18.72
CA LYS A 16 16.49 -5.44 -17.32
C LYS A 16 15.80 -6.42 -16.38
N ILE A 17 14.65 -6.97 -16.79
CA ILE A 17 13.91 -7.98 -16.02
C ILE A 17 14.76 -9.24 -15.86
N LYS A 18 15.40 -9.75 -16.93
CA LYS A 18 16.25 -10.94 -16.86
C LYS A 18 17.42 -10.75 -15.89
N SER A 19 18.14 -9.64 -16.04
CA SER A 19 19.27 -9.29 -15.17
C SER A 19 18.84 -9.08 -13.71
N PHE A 20 17.61 -8.61 -13.47
CA PHE A 20 17.06 -8.49 -12.13
C PHE A 20 16.75 -9.85 -11.51
N ILE A 21 16.12 -10.76 -12.26
CA ILE A 21 15.79 -12.13 -11.80
C ILE A 21 17.06 -12.90 -11.43
N GLU A 22 18.15 -12.73 -12.19
CA GLU A 22 19.44 -13.33 -11.85
C GLU A 22 19.96 -12.84 -10.49
N LYS A 23 19.85 -11.53 -10.20
CA LYS A 23 20.26 -10.96 -8.91
C LYS A 23 19.42 -11.44 -7.73
N GLN A 24 18.14 -11.76 -7.95
CA GLN A 24 17.29 -12.34 -6.90
C GLN A 24 17.76 -13.74 -6.45
N LYS A 25 18.51 -14.44 -7.31
CA LYS A 25 19.08 -15.76 -7.02
C LYS A 25 20.44 -15.71 -6.32
N TYR A 26 21.01 -14.52 -6.11
CA TYR A 26 22.28 -14.39 -5.43
C TYR A 26 22.19 -14.92 -3.99
N PRO A 27 23.29 -15.50 -3.46
CA PRO A 27 23.41 -15.82 -2.04
C PRO A 27 23.18 -14.58 -1.17
N TYR A 28 22.70 -14.79 0.05
CA TYR A 28 22.32 -13.74 0.99
C TYR A 28 23.43 -12.70 1.20
N GLU A 29 24.66 -13.13 1.43
CA GLU A 29 25.82 -12.27 1.69
C GLU A 29 26.18 -11.41 0.47
N VAL A 30 25.99 -11.97 -0.72
CA VAL A 30 26.19 -11.25 -2.00
C VAL A 30 25.10 -10.20 -2.18
N LYS A 31 23.85 -10.52 -1.83
CA LYS A 31 22.75 -9.56 -1.87
C LYS A 31 22.99 -8.41 -0.89
N VAL A 32 23.44 -8.66 0.34
CA VAL A 32 23.76 -7.60 1.32
C VAL A 32 24.80 -6.62 0.77
N LYS A 33 25.92 -7.13 0.22
CA LYS A 33 26.95 -6.30 -0.41
C LYS A 33 26.42 -5.52 -1.62
N TYR A 34 25.55 -6.13 -2.42
CA TYR A 34 24.91 -5.46 -3.55
C TYR A 34 24.01 -4.31 -3.10
N VAL A 35 23.21 -4.53 -2.04
CA VAL A 35 22.33 -3.51 -1.46
C VAL A 35 23.15 -2.35 -0.90
N GLU A 36 24.22 -2.61 -0.16
CA GLU A 36 25.13 -1.56 0.33
C GLU A 36 25.64 -0.69 -0.82
N LYS A 37 26.15 -1.32 -1.88
CA LYS A 37 26.62 -0.61 -3.08
C LYS A 37 25.51 0.27 -3.67
N LYS A 38 24.28 -0.25 -3.79
CA LYS A 38 23.15 0.52 -4.32
C LYS A 38 22.74 1.69 -3.43
N CYS A 39 22.84 1.55 -2.11
CA CYS A 39 22.60 2.66 -1.19
C CYS A 39 23.62 3.78 -1.40
N ARG A 40 24.91 3.46 -1.46
CA ARG A 40 25.98 4.44 -1.70
C ARG A 40 25.85 5.13 -3.06
N GLU A 41 25.59 4.37 -4.12
CA GLU A 41 25.34 4.90 -5.47
C GLU A 41 24.12 5.84 -5.51
N PHE A 42 23.08 5.56 -4.72
CA PHE A 42 21.91 6.43 -4.69
C PHE A 42 22.19 7.76 -4.01
N VAL A 43 22.93 7.74 -2.89
CA VAL A 43 23.35 8.96 -2.19
C VAL A 43 24.20 9.82 -3.12
N GLU A 44 25.20 9.25 -3.78
CA GLU A 44 26.04 10.00 -4.72
C GLU A 44 25.23 10.53 -5.90
N GLY A 45 24.38 9.70 -6.50
CA GLY A 45 23.51 10.12 -7.60
C GLY A 45 22.53 11.23 -7.20
N CYS A 46 22.05 11.25 -5.94
CA CYS A 46 21.25 12.36 -5.42
C CYS A 46 22.10 13.62 -5.27
N LYS A 47 23.30 13.51 -4.69
CA LYS A 47 24.24 14.64 -4.52
C LYS A 47 24.61 15.29 -5.85
N GLU A 48 24.93 14.52 -6.88
CA GLU A 48 25.18 15.02 -8.24
C GLU A 48 24.01 15.82 -8.83
N ARG A 49 22.79 15.52 -8.38
CA ARG A 49 21.55 16.17 -8.82
C ARG A 49 21.11 17.29 -7.88
N GLY A 50 21.93 17.62 -6.87
CA GLY A 50 21.59 18.60 -5.84
C GLY A 50 20.43 18.18 -4.94
N LEU A 51 20.18 16.88 -4.79
CA LEU A 51 19.11 16.32 -3.97
C LEU A 51 19.66 15.77 -2.64
N ASN A 52 18.89 15.98 -1.58
CA ASN A 52 19.07 15.27 -0.31
C ASN A 52 18.47 13.85 -0.39
N CYS A 53 18.76 13.02 0.61
CA CYS A 53 18.12 11.71 0.78
C CYS A 53 17.34 11.65 2.09
N HIS A 54 16.29 10.84 2.11
CA HIS A 54 15.58 10.45 3.33
C HIS A 54 15.10 9.01 3.26
N VAL A 55 14.67 8.44 4.38
CA VAL A 55 14.08 7.08 4.44
C VAL A 55 12.59 7.18 4.74
N SER A 56 11.76 6.56 3.92
CA SER A 56 10.33 6.39 4.22
C SER A 56 10.13 5.14 5.07
N VAL A 57 9.71 5.31 6.31
CA VAL A 57 9.56 4.24 7.31
C VAL A 57 8.10 3.93 7.60
N GLY A 58 7.78 2.66 7.77
CA GLY A 58 6.45 2.11 8.08
C GLY A 58 6.58 0.84 8.92
N GLY A 59 6.53 -0.33 8.28
CA GLY A 59 6.65 -1.62 8.98
C GLY A 59 8.09 -2.12 9.16
N LEU A 60 8.22 -3.37 9.62
CA LEU A 60 9.49 -4.06 9.90
C LEU A 60 10.51 -3.89 8.76
N ASP A 61 10.12 -4.14 7.51
CA ASP A 61 11.06 -4.15 6.38
C ASP A 61 11.72 -2.77 6.14
N SER A 62 10.97 -1.69 6.33
CA SER A 62 11.50 -0.32 6.25
C SER A 62 12.23 0.14 7.52
N ILE A 63 11.90 -0.44 8.68
CA ILE A 63 12.68 -0.27 9.91
C ILE A 63 14.05 -0.93 9.73
N THR A 64 14.10 -2.14 9.19
CA THR A 64 15.34 -2.83 8.82
C THR A 64 16.14 -2.02 7.81
N LEU A 65 15.49 -1.35 6.84
CA LEU A 65 16.19 -0.46 5.90
C LEU A 65 16.85 0.72 6.62
N LEU A 66 16.16 1.36 7.56
CA LEU A 66 16.72 2.45 8.34
C LEU A 66 17.93 1.98 9.17
N CYS A 67 17.80 0.85 9.87
CA CYS A 67 18.90 0.27 10.63
C CYS A 67 20.09 -0.10 9.74
N PHE A 68 19.83 -0.68 8.56
CA PHE A 68 20.87 -1.06 7.60
C PHE A 68 21.62 0.16 7.05
N LEU A 69 20.90 1.23 6.68
CA LEU A 69 21.53 2.47 6.20
C LEU A 69 22.44 3.06 7.27
N ARG A 70 21.99 3.11 8.53
CA ARG A 70 22.80 3.57 9.66
C ARG A 70 24.02 2.69 9.90
N SER A 71 23.89 1.36 9.81
CA SER A 71 25.02 0.44 10.02
C SER A 71 26.13 0.58 8.97
N ILE A 72 25.80 1.08 7.77
CA ILE A 72 26.79 1.34 6.71
C ILE A 72 27.26 2.81 6.66
N GLY A 73 26.92 3.61 7.67
CA GLY A 73 27.33 5.01 7.81
C GLY A 73 26.49 6.02 7.04
N ILE A 74 25.29 5.64 6.59
CA ILE A 74 24.32 6.55 5.96
C ILE A 74 23.27 6.92 7.00
N ASP A 75 23.51 8.01 7.73
CA ASP A 75 22.54 8.57 8.68
C ASP A 75 21.87 9.81 8.07
N ILE A 76 20.62 9.62 7.65
CA ILE A 76 19.80 10.61 6.93
C ILE A 76 18.41 10.67 7.58
N PRO A 77 17.65 11.76 7.37
CA PRO A 77 16.32 11.88 7.94
C PRO A 77 15.43 10.68 7.59
N ALA A 78 14.66 10.23 8.58
CA ALA A 78 13.66 9.18 8.41
C ALA A 78 12.28 9.78 8.65
N THR A 79 11.32 9.52 7.77
CA THR A 79 9.96 10.08 7.85
C THR A 79 8.92 8.98 7.80
N SER A 80 7.78 9.21 8.45
CA SER A 80 6.67 8.26 8.46
C SER A 80 5.32 8.93 8.76
N CYS A 81 4.26 8.49 8.09
CA CYS A 81 2.88 8.80 8.46
C CYS A 81 2.43 7.90 9.64
N SER A 82 3.17 7.99 10.75
CA SER A 82 3.11 7.04 11.88
C SER A 82 1.74 6.93 12.54
N SER A 83 0.90 7.97 12.46
CA SER A 83 -0.47 7.95 13.00
C SER A 83 -1.36 6.88 12.37
N LEU A 84 -1.00 6.39 11.17
CA LEU A 84 -1.72 5.32 10.49
C LEU A 84 -1.32 3.93 10.98
N GLU A 85 -0.13 3.79 11.56
CA GLU A 85 0.48 2.52 11.93
C GLU A 85 0.05 2.06 13.33
N ASP A 86 0.26 0.78 13.62
CA ASP A 86 0.01 0.21 14.94
C ASP A 86 0.83 0.90 16.05
N VAL A 87 0.29 0.92 17.28
CA VAL A 87 0.93 1.57 18.43
C VAL A 87 2.34 1.04 18.72
N SER A 88 2.58 -0.26 18.50
CA SER A 88 3.91 -0.86 18.67
C SER A 88 4.92 -0.32 17.66
N ILE A 89 4.51 -0.14 16.40
CA ILE A 89 5.33 0.47 15.34
C ILE A 89 5.65 1.93 15.69
N ARG A 90 4.65 2.68 16.18
CA ARG A 90 4.82 4.07 16.60
C ARG A 90 5.86 4.23 17.71
N ARG A 91 5.91 3.29 18.66
CA ARG A 91 6.93 3.27 19.72
C ARG A 91 8.33 3.10 19.12
N ILE A 92 8.51 2.13 18.22
CA ILE A 92 9.79 1.91 17.53
C ILE A 92 10.20 3.12 16.68
N HIS A 93 9.27 3.74 15.95
CA HIS A 93 9.52 4.97 15.20
C HIS A 93 10.06 6.09 16.10
N LYS A 94 9.45 6.30 17.27
CA LYS A 94 9.91 7.29 18.26
C LYS A 94 11.32 6.95 18.78
N GLN A 95 11.60 5.69 19.08
CA GLN A 95 12.92 5.24 19.53
C GLN A 95 14.01 5.47 18.48
N LEU A 96 13.66 5.29 17.20
CA LEU A 96 14.60 5.45 16.08
C LEU A 96 14.72 6.90 15.57
N GLY A 97 14.01 7.87 16.17
CA GLY A 97 14.03 9.27 15.75
C GLY A 97 13.33 9.53 14.42
N VAL A 98 12.33 8.72 14.06
CA VAL A 98 11.55 8.90 12.83
C VAL A 98 10.62 10.11 12.96
N ILE A 99 10.69 11.01 11.98
CA ILE A 99 9.88 12.23 11.89
C ILE A 99 8.45 11.86 11.49
N GLY A 100 7.49 12.15 12.38
CA GLY A 100 6.07 11.92 12.14
C GLY A 100 5.47 12.97 11.22
N LEU A 101 5.04 12.55 10.02
CA LEU A 101 4.32 13.42 9.08
C LEU A 101 2.85 13.52 9.45
N GLN A 102 2.31 14.74 9.34
CA GLN A 102 0.90 15.02 9.58
C GLN A 102 0.09 14.82 8.28
N PRO A 103 -1.21 14.48 8.38
CA PRO A 103 -2.09 14.42 7.22
C PRO A 103 -2.07 15.70 6.39
N ALA A 104 -2.36 15.60 5.10
CA ALA A 104 -2.37 16.75 4.20
C ALA A 104 -3.34 17.84 4.68
N MET A 105 -2.99 19.10 4.40
CA MET A 105 -3.89 20.23 4.62
C MET A 105 -5.12 20.08 3.70
N ARG A 106 -6.30 20.30 4.28
CA ARG A 106 -7.60 20.42 3.58
C ARG A 106 -7.89 21.88 3.26
N SER A 107 -7.60 22.78 4.20
CA SER A 107 -7.67 24.24 4.09
C SER A 107 -6.46 24.87 4.80
N GLU A 108 -6.43 26.19 4.97
CA GLU A 108 -5.31 26.90 5.63
C GLU A 108 -5.05 26.43 7.07
N ASP A 109 -6.11 26.08 7.82
CA ASP A 109 -6.02 25.71 9.24
C ASP A 109 -6.51 24.29 9.56
N GLU A 110 -6.99 23.53 8.58
CA GLU A 110 -7.56 22.18 8.80
C GLU A 110 -6.77 21.11 8.06
N ARG A 111 -6.44 20.01 8.75
CA ARG A 111 -5.88 18.81 8.14
C ARG A 111 -6.95 17.76 7.89
N TRP A 112 -6.74 16.95 6.86
CA TRP A 112 -7.60 15.81 6.60
C TRP A 112 -7.60 14.82 7.76
N SER A 113 -8.79 14.48 8.26
CA SER A 113 -9.00 13.30 9.10
C SER A 113 -9.51 12.14 8.26
N LYS A 114 -9.29 10.91 8.74
CA LYS A 114 -9.74 9.73 8.03
C LYS A 114 -11.27 9.67 7.90
N ALA A 115 -12.01 9.96 8.97
CA ALA A 115 -13.46 9.98 8.94
C ALA A 115 -14.00 10.99 7.90
N ARG A 116 -13.41 12.20 7.83
CA ARG A 116 -13.77 13.20 6.81
C ARG A 116 -13.49 12.71 5.39
N ILE A 117 -12.34 12.09 5.15
CA ILE A 117 -12.05 11.51 3.83
C ILE A 117 -13.06 10.43 3.47
N LEU A 118 -13.43 9.55 4.40
CA LEU A 118 -14.42 8.50 4.15
C LEU A 118 -15.79 9.10 3.82
N GLN A 119 -16.20 10.14 4.54
CA GLN A 119 -17.43 10.89 4.28
C GLN A 119 -17.44 11.52 2.88
N GLU A 120 -16.36 12.22 2.52
CA GLU A 120 -16.34 13.05 1.30
C GLU A 120 -15.99 12.27 0.04
N PHE A 121 -15.15 11.24 0.17
CA PHE A 121 -14.60 10.52 -0.96
C PHE A 121 -14.93 9.03 -0.95
N GLY A 122 -15.34 8.47 0.17
CA GLY A 122 -15.69 7.06 0.26
C GLY A 122 -14.60 6.13 0.80
N PHE A 123 -14.97 4.86 0.86
CA PHE A 123 -14.26 3.83 1.61
C PHE A 123 -13.19 3.12 0.78
N PRO A 124 -12.01 2.78 1.36
CA PRO A 124 -11.00 1.95 0.71
C PRO A 124 -11.41 0.47 0.67
N VAL A 125 -12.25 0.11 -0.29
CA VAL A 125 -12.80 -1.25 -0.42
C VAL A 125 -11.95 -2.12 -1.35
N LEU A 126 -11.76 -3.38 -0.98
CA LEU A 126 -11.09 -4.44 -1.76
C LEU A 126 -9.59 -4.21 -1.97
N SER A 127 -9.20 -3.35 -2.90
CA SER A 127 -7.80 -2.99 -3.15
C SER A 127 -7.72 -1.59 -3.75
N LYS A 128 -6.54 -0.95 -3.67
CA LYS A 128 -6.33 0.39 -4.27
C LYS A 128 -6.71 0.44 -5.75
N GLU A 129 -6.38 -0.60 -6.50
CA GLU A 129 -6.71 -0.70 -7.92
C GLU A 129 -8.22 -0.86 -8.15
N ILE A 130 -8.87 -1.78 -7.44
CA ILE A 130 -10.31 -2.01 -7.61
C ILE A 130 -11.12 -0.78 -7.14
N ALA A 131 -10.77 -0.19 -6.00
CA ALA A 131 -11.41 1.03 -5.51
C ALA A 131 -11.30 2.18 -6.52
N ALA A 132 -10.15 2.36 -7.18
CA ALA A 132 -10.01 3.37 -8.22
C ALA A 132 -10.89 3.10 -9.46
N LYS A 133 -11.14 1.83 -9.80
CA LYS A 133 -12.08 1.48 -10.88
C LYS A 133 -13.52 1.79 -10.48
N ILE A 134 -13.90 1.46 -9.25
CA ILE A 134 -15.25 1.75 -8.73
C ILE A 134 -15.46 3.27 -8.65
N ASP A 135 -14.48 4.02 -8.14
CA ASP A 135 -14.51 5.50 -8.09
C ASP A 135 -14.76 6.11 -9.49
N LEU A 136 -14.15 5.57 -10.55
CA LEU A 136 -14.41 6.00 -11.92
C LEU A 136 -15.82 5.69 -12.40
N LEU A 137 -16.40 4.55 -12.00
CA LEU A 137 -17.79 4.20 -12.30
C LEU A 137 -18.77 5.11 -11.55
N GLN A 138 -18.48 5.46 -10.29
CA GLN A 138 -19.31 6.35 -9.47
C GLN A 138 -19.29 7.82 -9.95
N HIS A 139 -18.27 8.21 -10.72
CA HIS A 139 -18.11 9.56 -11.25
C HIS A 139 -17.97 9.55 -12.79
N PRO A 140 -19.06 9.25 -13.53
CA PRO A 140 -19.02 9.19 -14.98
C PRO A 140 -18.81 10.58 -15.61
N SER A 141 -17.97 10.64 -16.64
CA SER A 141 -17.70 11.83 -17.46
C SER A 141 -17.33 11.45 -18.88
N GLU A 142 -17.38 12.36 -19.84
CA GLU A 142 -16.92 12.03 -21.20
C GLU A 142 -15.45 11.61 -21.25
N LYS A 143 -14.60 12.17 -20.38
CA LYS A 143 -13.16 11.90 -20.35
C LYS A 143 -12.81 10.47 -19.93
N ASN A 144 -13.63 9.83 -19.09
CA ASN A 144 -13.38 8.47 -18.60
C ASN A 144 -14.28 7.42 -19.28
N LYS A 145 -15.06 7.77 -20.31
CA LYS A 145 -15.99 6.86 -21.02
C LYS A 145 -15.31 5.57 -21.48
N THR A 146 -14.18 5.68 -22.18
CA THR A 146 -13.41 4.51 -22.65
C THR A 146 -12.89 3.63 -21.51
N VAL A 147 -12.53 4.23 -20.37
CA VAL A 147 -12.02 3.47 -19.22
C VAL A 147 -13.15 2.75 -18.51
N ARG A 148 -14.32 3.40 -18.34
CA ARG A 148 -15.51 2.78 -17.75
C ARG A 148 -15.99 1.61 -18.60
N HIS A 149 -16.08 1.79 -19.92
CA HIS A 149 -16.34 0.69 -20.85
C HIS A 149 -15.36 -0.49 -20.63
N ALA A 150 -14.05 -0.21 -20.61
CA ALA A 150 -13.03 -1.24 -20.39
C ALA A 150 -13.11 -1.92 -19.01
N ILE A 151 -13.63 -1.24 -17.98
CA ILE A 151 -13.91 -1.81 -16.65
C ILE A 151 -15.06 -2.83 -16.72
N ILE A 152 -16.07 -2.59 -17.55
CA ILE A 152 -17.24 -3.46 -17.71
C ILE A 152 -16.94 -4.63 -18.65
N THR A 153 -16.43 -4.33 -19.86
CA THR A 153 -16.34 -5.30 -20.95
C THR A 153 -15.00 -6.03 -20.97
N GLY A 154 -13.92 -5.33 -20.58
CA GLY A 154 -12.54 -5.76 -20.78
C GLY A 154 -11.94 -5.29 -22.11
N GLU A 155 -12.68 -4.52 -22.90
CA GLU A 155 -12.24 -4.01 -24.19
C GLU A 155 -11.54 -2.65 -24.01
N THR A 156 -10.29 -2.53 -24.47
CA THR A 156 -9.52 -1.29 -24.34
C THR A 156 -9.48 -0.49 -25.64
N GLY A 157 -9.37 0.84 -25.54
CA GLY A 157 -9.12 1.70 -26.70
C GLY A 157 -7.66 1.65 -27.18
N ALA A 158 -7.31 2.56 -28.10
CA ALA A 158 -5.99 2.64 -28.75
C ALA A 158 -4.79 2.62 -27.77
N TYR A 159 -4.87 3.40 -26.68
CA TYR A 159 -3.80 3.43 -25.68
C TYR A 159 -3.55 2.07 -25.00
N GLY A 160 -4.63 1.30 -24.77
CA GLY A 160 -4.57 -0.03 -24.20
C GLY A 160 -4.28 -1.14 -25.22
N GLY A 161 -4.03 -0.79 -26.49
CA GLY A 161 -3.69 -1.72 -27.55
C GLY A 161 -4.86 -2.57 -28.05
N TRP A 162 -6.10 -2.08 -27.98
CA TRP A 162 -7.29 -2.76 -28.54
C TRP A 162 -7.48 -4.20 -28.02
N GLN A 163 -7.15 -4.43 -26.75
CA GLN A 163 -7.31 -5.75 -26.12
C GLN A 163 -8.79 -6.02 -25.85
N LYS A 164 -9.24 -7.26 -26.04
CA LYS A 164 -10.63 -7.68 -25.76
C LYS A 164 -10.84 -8.28 -24.36
N ASN A 165 -9.76 -8.75 -23.72
CA ASN A 165 -9.79 -9.44 -22.43
C ASN A 165 -8.79 -8.81 -21.46
N SER A 166 -8.82 -7.48 -21.37
CA SER A 166 -7.93 -6.71 -20.51
C SER A 166 -8.17 -7.00 -19.03
N ARG A 167 -7.10 -6.96 -18.24
CA ARG A 167 -7.16 -6.91 -16.76
C ARG A 167 -7.83 -5.63 -16.23
N MET A 168 -8.19 -4.72 -17.12
CA MET A 168 -9.03 -3.57 -16.79
C MET A 168 -10.41 -4.01 -16.29
N LYS A 169 -10.96 -5.09 -16.86
CA LYS A 169 -12.25 -5.64 -16.47
C LYS A 169 -12.31 -5.93 -14.97
N LEU A 170 -13.37 -5.50 -14.30
CA LEU A 170 -13.63 -5.91 -12.92
C LEU A 170 -14.11 -7.38 -12.88
N PRO A 171 -13.70 -8.16 -11.86
CA PRO A 171 -14.27 -9.48 -11.62
C PRO A 171 -15.80 -9.43 -11.53
N LYS A 172 -16.49 -10.45 -12.08
CA LYS A 172 -17.97 -10.46 -12.18
C LYS A 172 -18.67 -10.23 -10.83
N LYS A 173 -18.15 -10.81 -9.74
CA LYS A 173 -18.66 -10.58 -8.38
C LYS A 173 -18.74 -9.08 -8.04
N TRP A 174 -17.73 -8.31 -8.41
CA TRP A 174 -17.65 -6.88 -8.11
C TRP A 174 -18.39 -6.02 -9.13
N LEU A 175 -18.48 -6.46 -10.39
CA LEU A 175 -19.39 -5.83 -11.35
C LEU A 175 -20.83 -5.89 -10.84
N ASN A 176 -21.28 -7.06 -10.37
CA ASN A 176 -22.63 -7.24 -9.83
C ASN A 176 -22.99 -6.25 -8.72
N LEU A 177 -22.02 -5.80 -7.93
CA LEU A 177 -22.21 -4.91 -6.80
C LEU A 177 -21.95 -3.43 -7.14
N PHE A 178 -21.02 -3.10 -8.04
CA PHE A 178 -20.53 -1.71 -8.16
C PHE A 178 -20.73 -1.07 -9.53
N ALA A 179 -21.23 -1.80 -10.53
CA ALA A 179 -21.23 -1.34 -11.92
C ALA A 179 -22.56 -0.76 -12.43
N GLY A 180 -23.55 -0.55 -11.56
CA GLY A 180 -24.88 -0.10 -11.98
C GLY A 180 -24.91 1.25 -12.72
N TYR A 181 -23.89 2.08 -12.55
CA TYR A 181 -23.73 3.38 -13.25
C TYR A 181 -23.58 3.27 -14.77
N GLU A 182 -23.25 2.08 -15.30
CA GLU A 182 -23.10 1.82 -16.75
C GLU A 182 -24.18 0.88 -17.31
N ASN A 183 -25.25 0.64 -16.55
CA ASN A 183 -26.33 -0.27 -16.96
C ASN A 183 -26.96 0.12 -18.29
N GLU A 184 -27.29 1.41 -18.49
CA GLU A 184 -27.91 1.92 -19.71
C GLU A 184 -26.96 1.85 -20.92
N ASN A 185 -25.70 2.23 -20.75
CA ASN A 185 -24.71 2.27 -21.83
C ASN A 185 -24.28 0.87 -22.30
N GLU A 186 -24.21 -0.09 -21.36
CA GLU A 186 -23.65 -1.42 -21.62
C GLU A 186 -24.73 -2.52 -21.68
N GLY A 187 -26.01 -2.16 -21.53
CA GLY A 187 -27.13 -3.10 -21.53
C GLY A 187 -27.05 -4.12 -20.39
N THR A 188 -26.69 -3.67 -19.19
CA THR A 188 -26.49 -4.52 -18.01
C THR A 188 -27.48 -4.18 -16.87
N ASN A 189 -27.49 -5.00 -15.82
CA ASN A 189 -28.37 -4.81 -14.64
C ASN A 189 -27.60 -5.07 -13.34
N TYR A 190 -26.54 -4.28 -13.13
CA TYR A 190 -25.71 -4.31 -11.93
C TYR A 190 -26.26 -3.39 -10.84
N GLN A 191 -25.86 -3.65 -9.60
CA GLN A 191 -26.26 -2.83 -8.46
C GLN A 191 -25.41 -1.55 -8.34
N ILE A 192 -25.93 -0.63 -7.52
CA ILE A 192 -25.25 0.59 -7.09
C ILE A 192 -25.08 0.52 -5.57
N ALA A 193 -23.85 0.70 -5.09
CA ALA A 193 -23.58 0.76 -3.67
C ALA A 193 -24.15 2.04 -3.04
N PRO A 194 -24.74 1.97 -1.83
CA PRO A 194 -25.29 3.14 -1.12
C PRO A 194 -24.22 4.03 -0.47
N PHE A 195 -22.94 3.84 -0.82
CA PHE A 195 -21.79 4.59 -0.31
C PHE A 195 -20.74 4.77 -1.41
N LEU A 196 -19.87 5.77 -1.23
CA LEU A 196 -18.74 6.00 -2.11
C LEU A 196 -17.58 5.04 -1.81
N VAL A 197 -16.80 4.71 -2.83
CA VAL A 197 -15.60 3.88 -2.76
C VAL A 197 -14.43 4.64 -3.36
N SER A 198 -13.34 4.76 -2.61
CA SER A 198 -12.16 5.46 -3.10
C SER A 198 -10.87 5.01 -2.45
N SER A 199 -9.76 5.34 -3.10
CA SER A 199 -8.41 5.16 -2.57
C SER A 199 -7.79 6.45 -2.01
N LYS A 200 -8.54 7.56 -2.00
CA LYS A 200 -8.08 8.89 -1.61
C LYS A 200 -7.58 8.99 -0.17
N CYS A 201 -7.96 8.08 0.73
CA CYS A 201 -7.37 8.05 2.08
C CYS A 201 -5.86 7.79 2.06
N CYS A 202 -5.36 6.94 1.16
CA CYS A 202 -3.91 6.76 1.00
C CYS A 202 -3.26 8.02 0.46
N TYR A 203 -3.94 8.76 -0.42
CA TYR A 203 -3.41 10.00 -0.96
C TYR A 203 -3.24 11.07 0.13
N TYR A 204 -4.32 11.46 0.80
CA TYR A 204 -4.28 12.58 1.75
C TYR A 204 -3.59 12.26 3.07
N LEU A 205 -3.60 10.99 3.51
CA LEU A 205 -3.00 10.61 4.78
C LEU A 205 -1.55 10.11 4.65
N LYS A 206 -1.09 9.78 3.43
CA LYS A 206 0.22 9.16 3.23
C LYS A 206 1.01 9.74 2.06
N GLU A 207 0.50 9.64 0.84
CA GLU A 207 1.26 10.00 -0.36
C GLU A 207 1.53 11.50 -0.41
N LYS A 208 0.50 12.34 -0.25
CA LYS A 208 0.65 13.80 -0.27
C LYS A 208 1.56 14.33 0.85
N PRO A 209 1.40 13.94 2.12
CA PRO A 209 2.34 14.34 3.18
C PRO A 209 3.80 13.97 2.89
N SER A 210 4.05 12.76 2.37
CA SER A 210 5.40 12.34 1.99
C SER A 210 5.95 13.14 0.82
N ASP A 211 5.13 13.40 -0.20
CA ASP A 211 5.52 14.19 -1.37
C ASP A 211 5.80 15.66 -1.00
N ASP A 212 4.97 16.25 -0.13
CA ASP A 212 5.15 17.63 0.34
C ASP A 212 6.45 17.77 1.14
N TRP A 213 6.72 16.84 2.07
CA TRP A 213 7.98 16.82 2.83
C TRP A 213 9.19 16.65 1.91
N ALA A 214 9.11 15.73 0.94
CA ALA A 214 10.20 15.48 0.01
C ALA A 214 10.54 16.74 -0.83
N LYS A 215 9.51 17.47 -1.28
CA LYS A 215 9.68 18.74 -2.01
C LYS A 215 10.29 19.82 -1.12
N GLU A 216 9.75 20.01 0.09
CA GLU A 216 10.23 21.01 1.05
C GLU A 216 11.72 20.81 1.39
N HIS A 217 12.17 19.56 1.49
CA HIS A 217 13.54 19.22 1.85
C HIS A 217 14.43 18.93 0.64
N ASN A 218 13.92 19.16 -0.58
CA ASN A 218 14.58 18.87 -1.85
C ASN A 218 15.24 17.48 -1.86
N SER A 219 14.46 16.45 -1.50
CA SER A 219 14.99 15.13 -1.16
C SER A 219 14.31 13.97 -1.89
N ALA A 220 15.02 12.85 -2.01
CA ALA A 220 14.50 11.62 -2.61
C ALA A 220 14.47 10.44 -1.59
N PRO A 221 13.42 9.60 -1.63
CA PRO A 221 13.23 8.53 -0.64
C PRO A 221 14.01 7.26 -0.95
N PHE A 222 14.58 6.68 0.10
CA PHE A 222 14.76 5.25 0.26
C PHE A 222 13.45 4.59 0.72
N VAL A 223 13.07 3.47 0.09
CA VAL A 223 11.85 2.71 0.40
C VAL A 223 12.17 1.22 0.60
N GLY A 224 11.61 0.62 1.65
CA GLY A 224 11.79 -0.80 1.98
C GLY A 224 10.95 -1.76 1.14
N LEU A 225 10.92 -1.58 -0.18
CA LEU A 225 10.11 -2.41 -1.09
C LEU A 225 10.93 -3.59 -1.64
N MET A 226 10.31 -4.77 -1.70
CA MET A 226 10.86 -5.96 -2.34
C MET A 226 10.03 -6.36 -3.56
N ALA A 227 10.67 -6.86 -4.63
CA ALA A 227 9.92 -7.38 -5.78
C ALA A 227 9.13 -8.66 -5.44
N SER A 228 9.60 -9.42 -4.44
CA SER A 228 8.94 -10.62 -3.91
C SER A 228 7.57 -10.36 -3.26
N GLU A 229 7.20 -9.08 -3.02
CA GLU A 229 5.85 -8.71 -2.57
C GLU A 229 4.78 -8.88 -3.65
N GLY A 230 5.17 -9.03 -4.91
CA GLY A 230 4.25 -9.24 -6.02
C GLY A 230 3.50 -7.97 -6.47
N GLY A 231 2.48 -8.21 -7.31
CA GLY A 231 1.57 -7.17 -7.80
C GLY A 231 2.22 -6.17 -8.74
N ARG A 232 1.71 -4.92 -8.76
CA ARG A 232 2.22 -3.86 -9.64
C ARG A 232 3.65 -3.44 -9.29
N ARG A 233 4.02 -3.53 -8.01
CA ARG A 233 5.35 -3.14 -7.52
C ARG A 233 6.44 -4.07 -8.02
N GLU A 234 6.17 -5.37 -8.07
CA GLU A 234 7.10 -6.34 -8.66
C GLU A 234 7.50 -5.97 -10.08
N LYS A 235 6.51 -5.70 -10.95
CA LYS A 235 6.78 -5.32 -12.34
C LYS A 235 7.62 -4.05 -12.42
N ALA A 236 7.24 -3.01 -11.68
CA ALA A 236 7.98 -1.74 -11.67
C ALA A 236 9.42 -1.90 -11.16
N LEU A 237 9.64 -2.71 -10.12
CA LEU A 237 10.96 -2.96 -9.57
C LEU A 237 11.83 -3.78 -10.53
N LYS A 238 11.28 -4.81 -11.18
CA LYS A 238 12.00 -5.60 -12.19
C LYS A 238 12.38 -4.78 -13.42
N MET A 239 11.54 -3.81 -13.83
CA MET A 239 11.81 -2.94 -14.97
C MET A 239 12.81 -1.81 -14.66
N HIS A 240 12.73 -1.22 -13.47
CA HIS A 240 13.49 -0.01 -13.13
C HIS A 240 14.66 -0.25 -12.19
N GLY A 241 14.77 -1.43 -11.57
CA GLY A 241 15.83 -1.77 -10.63
C GLY A 241 15.70 -1.09 -9.26
N CYS A 242 16.79 -1.15 -8.49
CA CYS A 242 16.88 -0.64 -7.13
C CYS A 242 16.86 0.90 -7.10
N ASN A 243 17.72 1.55 -7.87
CA ASN A 243 17.78 3.02 -7.96
C ASN A 243 17.08 3.47 -9.23
N TYR A 244 16.13 4.39 -9.09
CA TYR A 244 15.37 4.93 -10.20
C TYR A 244 15.43 6.46 -10.18
N PHE A 245 15.95 7.05 -11.25
CA PHE A 245 16.01 8.50 -11.49
C PHE A 245 15.18 8.82 -12.74
N GLY A 246 13.85 8.79 -12.59
CA GLY A 246 12.90 9.09 -13.66
C GLY A 246 12.62 10.58 -13.82
N LYS A 247 11.92 10.95 -14.91
CA LYS A 247 11.56 12.35 -15.19
C LYS A 247 10.68 12.99 -14.10
N THR A 248 9.81 12.20 -13.50
CA THR A 248 8.81 12.67 -12.51
C THR A 248 8.99 12.03 -11.14
N THR A 249 9.92 11.08 -11.00
CA THR A 249 10.03 10.26 -9.79
C THR A 249 11.46 9.81 -9.60
N THR A 250 12.01 10.09 -8.43
CA THR A 250 13.32 9.62 -7.98
C THR A 250 13.13 8.80 -6.71
N ARG A 251 13.67 7.59 -6.64
CA ARG A 251 13.63 6.74 -5.44
C ARG A 251 14.69 5.65 -5.45
N SER A 252 15.03 5.15 -4.27
CA SER A 252 15.78 3.90 -4.11
C SER A 252 14.95 2.86 -3.38
N ALA A 253 14.91 1.64 -3.91
CA ALA A 253 14.38 0.45 -3.26
C ALA A 253 15.51 -0.59 -3.16
N PRO A 254 16.44 -0.46 -2.21
CA PRO A 254 17.64 -1.30 -2.17
C PRO A 254 17.31 -2.79 -2.03
N PHE A 255 16.30 -3.11 -1.20
CA PHE A 255 15.84 -4.47 -0.99
C PHE A 255 15.01 -5.05 -2.16
N ALA A 256 14.94 -4.40 -3.32
CA ALA A 256 14.14 -4.89 -4.45
C ALA A 256 14.46 -6.36 -4.82
N ILE A 257 15.72 -6.77 -4.69
CA ILE A 257 16.18 -8.14 -5.00
C ILE A 257 16.04 -9.14 -3.84
N PHE A 258 15.69 -8.67 -2.64
CA PHE A 258 15.51 -9.53 -1.47
C PHE A 258 14.19 -10.31 -1.55
N ASN A 259 14.17 -11.45 -0.87
CA ASN A 259 12.97 -12.18 -0.48
C ASN A 259 12.71 -12.04 1.03
N ARG A 260 11.63 -12.68 1.51
CA ARG A 260 11.26 -12.61 2.93
C ARG A 260 12.33 -13.19 3.86
N GLN A 261 13.04 -14.23 3.43
CA GLN A 261 14.11 -14.85 4.23
C GLN A 261 15.30 -13.89 4.35
N ASP A 262 15.70 -13.25 3.24
CA ASP A 262 16.81 -12.28 3.23
C ASP A 262 16.53 -11.11 4.19
N ILE A 263 15.33 -10.53 4.18
CA ILE A 263 15.02 -9.38 5.03
C ILE A 263 14.91 -9.74 6.52
N LEU A 264 14.37 -10.92 6.85
CA LEU A 264 14.30 -11.40 8.23
C LEU A 264 15.68 -11.77 8.77
N GLN A 265 16.54 -12.38 7.93
CA GLN A 265 17.92 -12.65 8.30
C GLN A 265 18.68 -11.34 8.54
N LEU A 266 18.52 -10.33 7.67
CA LEU A 266 19.14 -9.02 7.87
C LEU A 266 18.63 -8.33 9.15
N ALA A 267 17.36 -8.47 9.47
CA ALA A 267 16.81 -7.94 10.72
C ALA A 267 17.44 -8.58 11.96
N LEU A 268 17.70 -9.89 11.93
CA LEU A 268 18.41 -10.60 13.00
C LEU A 268 19.87 -10.16 13.09
N ASP A 269 20.58 -10.08 11.96
CA ASP A 269 22.01 -9.71 11.90
C ASP A 269 22.25 -8.31 12.49
N LEU A 270 21.34 -7.38 12.20
CA LEU A 270 21.39 -5.99 12.68
C LEU A 270 20.75 -5.78 14.06
N LYS A 271 20.18 -6.83 14.67
CA LYS A 271 19.41 -6.75 15.92
C LYS A 271 18.32 -5.65 15.86
N VAL A 272 17.58 -5.63 14.76
CA VAL A 272 16.53 -4.64 14.52
C VAL A 272 15.45 -4.74 15.62
N PRO A 273 14.98 -3.61 16.18
CA PRO A 273 13.87 -3.64 17.11
C PRO A 273 12.59 -4.06 16.38
N VAL A 274 12.11 -5.27 16.67
CA VAL A 274 10.89 -5.84 16.07
C VAL A 274 9.67 -5.28 16.81
N PRO A 275 8.72 -4.59 16.13
CA PRO A 275 7.51 -4.12 16.78
C PRO A 275 6.63 -5.28 17.27
N GLU A 276 6.01 -5.13 18.45
CA GLU A 276 5.19 -6.16 19.13
C GLU A 276 4.10 -6.77 18.22
N ILE A 277 3.52 -6.01 17.29
CA ILE A 277 2.52 -6.53 16.34
C ILE A 277 3.06 -7.66 15.45
N TYR A 278 4.36 -7.73 15.23
CA TYR A 278 5.03 -8.84 14.53
C TYR A 278 5.43 -9.98 15.47
N GLY A 279 5.41 -9.76 16.79
CA GLY A 279 5.94 -10.69 17.78
C GLY A 279 7.47 -10.74 17.74
N SER A 280 8.01 -11.93 17.50
CA SER A 280 9.44 -12.24 17.40
C SER A 280 9.75 -12.80 16.00
N ILE A 281 11.02 -12.71 15.57
CA ILE A 281 11.50 -13.44 14.39
C ILE A 281 11.98 -14.80 14.87
N GLU A 282 11.35 -15.86 14.39
CA GLU A 282 11.65 -17.25 14.75
C GLU A 282 11.98 -18.09 13.52
N ARG A 283 12.51 -19.29 13.77
CA ARG A 283 12.92 -20.24 12.74
C ARG A 283 12.17 -21.54 12.91
N LYS A 284 11.52 -22.01 11.85
CA LYS A 284 10.94 -23.36 11.80
C LYS A 284 12.04 -24.41 11.79
N GLU A 285 11.68 -25.67 12.07
CA GLU A 285 12.59 -26.82 11.93
C GLU A 285 13.21 -26.92 10.51
N SER A 286 12.46 -26.50 9.49
CA SER A 286 12.94 -26.45 8.10
C SER A 286 14.03 -25.40 7.84
N GLY A 287 14.33 -24.54 8.82
CA GLY A 287 15.23 -23.41 8.68
C GLY A 287 14.55 -22.12 8.19
N GLU A 288 13.27 -22.15 7.83
CA GLU A 288 12.52 -20.97 7.35
C GLU A 288 12.24 -19.98 8.49
N LEU A 289 12.63 -18.72 8.29
CA LEU A 289 12.33 -17.60 9.17
C LEU A 289 10.90 -17.08 8.97
N TYR A 290 10.24 -16.72 10.08
CA TYR A 290 8.91 -16.11 10.10
C TYR A 290 8.77 -15.17 11.30
N THR A 291 7.78 -14.28 11.25
CA THR A 291 7.36 -13.50 12.43
C THR A 291 6.25 -14.24 13.19
N THR A 292 6.25 -14.30 14.52
CA THR A 292 5.29 -15.14 15.26
C THR A 292 3.85 -14.64 15.23
N LEU A 293 3.64 -13.35 14.98
CA LEU A 293 2.31 -12.74 14.85
C LEU A 293 2.08 -12.26 13.41
N ALA A 294 1.91 -10.95 13.19
CA ALA A 294 1.64 -10.43 11.86
C ALA A 294 2.83 -10.70 10.92
N GLN A 295 2.55 -11.19 9.71
CA GLN A 295 3.57 -11.28 8.65
C GLN A 295 3.79 -9.93 7.97
N ARG A 296 2.72 -9.14 7.88
CA ARG A 296 2.71 -7.79 7.31
C ARG A 296 1.69 -6.95 8.05
N THR A 297 1.93 -5.66 8.09
CA THR A 297 1.01 -4.68 8.67
C THR A 297 0.72 -3.60 7.65
N GLY A 298 -0.38 -2.89 7.88
CA GLY A 298 -0.71 -1.67 7.17
C GLY A 298 -1.50 -0.78 8.11
N CYS A 299 -2.20 0.21 7.54
CA CYS A 299 -2.99 1.12 8.36
C CYS A 299 -4.02 0.36 9.21
N SER A 300 -4.13 0.74 10.49
CA SER A 300 -5.01 0.12 11.49
C SER A 300 -6.46 -0.06 11.00
N MET A 301 -6.97 0.92 10.24
CA MET A 301 -8.35 0.95 9.75
C MET A 301 -8.49 0.91 8.23
N CYS A 302 -7.98 -0.12 7.58
CA CYS A 302 -8.04 -0.23 6.12
C CYS A 302 -8.90 -1.41 5.65
N GLY A 303 -9.90 -1.15 4.81
CA GLY A 303 -10.71 -2.20 4.18
C GLY A 303 -10.03 -2.87 2.98
N PHE A 304 -8.85 -2.43 2.57
CA PHE A 304 -8.09 -3.14 1.53
C PHE A 304 -7.63 -4.51 2.04
N GLY A 305 -8.02 -5.55 1.29
CA GLY A 305 -7.71 -6.94 1.60
C GLY A 305 -8.68 -7.62 2.58
N ILE A 306 -9.61 -6.90 3.22
CA ILE A 306 -10.45 -7.47 4.29
C ILE A 306 -11.27 -8.69 3.85
N HIS A 307 -11.79 -8.66 2.62
CA HIS A 307 -12.53 -9.75 1.98
C HIS A 307 -11.71 -11.01 1.69
N LEU A 308 -10.39 -10.97 1.88
CA LEU A 308 -9.47 -12.11 1.73
C LEU A 308 -9.03 -12.67 3.09
N GLU A 309 -9.32 -11.97 4.19
CA GLU A 309 -8.97 -12.42 5.54
C GLU A 309 -10.01 -13.42 6.05
N THR A 310 -9.53 -14.43 6.78
CA THR A 310 -10.38 -15.30 7.60
C THR A 310 -10.58 -14.69 8.98
N ARG A 311 -11.69 -15.02 9.64
CA ARG A 311 -11.90 -14.57 11.02
C ARG A 311 -11.07 -15.38 12.03
N PRO A 312 -10.60 -14.76 13.14
CA PRO A 312 -10.69 -13.33 13.43
C PRO A 312 -9.80 -12.52 12.48
N HIS A 313 -10.40 -11.57 11.76
CA HIS A 313 -9.72 -10.65 10.87
C HIS A 313 -9.37 -9.35 11.61
N ARG A 314 -8.63 -8.44 10.97
CA ARG A 314 -8.09 -7.25 11.65
C ARG A 314 -9.13 -6.38 12.38
N PHE A 315 -10.39 -6.38 11.91
CA PHE A 315 -11.46 -5.64 12.56
C PHE A 315 -12.05 -6.35 13.78
N ASP A 316 -12.04 -7.69 13.83
CA ASP A 316 -12.37 -8.42 15.06
C ASP A 316 -11.29 -8.15 16.11
N LEU A 317 -10.02 -8.20 15.70
CA LEU A 317 -8.91 -7.88 16.58
C LEU A 317 -8.95 -6.42 17.07
N LEU A 318 -9.52 -5.49 16.30
CA LEU A 318 -9.74 -4.12 16.78
C LEU A 318 -10.85 -4.08 17.84
N TYR A 319 -11.93 -4.83 17.66
CA TYR A 319 -12.98 -4.95 18.69
C TYR A 319 -12.38 -5.46 20.00
N ASP A 320 -11.59 -6.53 19.95
CA ASP A 320 -10.95 -7.12 21.14
C ASP A 320 -10.02 -6.14 21.86
N ARG A 321 -9.31 -5.29 21.11
CA ARG A 321 -8.33 -4.33 21.66
C ARG A 321 -8.97 -3.01 22.10
N ASN A 322 -9.96 -2.52 21.37
CA ASN A 322 -10.57 -1.22 21.58
C ASN A 322 -12.02 -1.17 21.03
N PRO A 323 -13.01 -1.69 21.80
CA PRO A 323 -14.41 -1.74 21.38
C PRO A 323 -15.01 -0.38 21.04
N LYS A 324 -14.58 0.70 21.71
CA LYS A 324 -15.09 2.06 21.45
C LYS A 324 -14.61 2.60 20.10
N GLU A 325 -13.33 2.41 19.78
CA GLU A 325 -12.80 2.78 18.48
C GLU A 325 -13.43 1.93 17.37
N TRP A 326 -13.59 0.64 17.61
CA TRP A 326 -14.27 -0.25 16.69
C TRP A 326 -15.70 0.23 16.39
N ASP A 327 -16.48 0.57 17.43
CA ASP A 327 -17.86 1.02 17.30
C ASP A 327 -17.95 2.31 16.48
N PHE A 328 -17.09 3.27 16.77
CA PHE A 328 -16.98 4.49 15.97
C PHE A 328 -16.75 4.19 14.48
N TRP A 329 -15.79 3.31 14.16
CA TRP A 329 -15.48 3.01 12.76
C TRP A 329 -16.56 2.18 12.05
N MET A 330 -17.21 1.28 12.75
CA MET A 330 -18.22 0.42 12.16
C MET A 330 -19.54 1.14 11.96
N ASN A 331 -19.91 2.00 12.90
CA ASN A 331 -21.27 2.53 12.99
C ASN A 331 -21.35 4.06 12.85
N HIS A 332 -20.28 4.82 13.15
CA HIS A 332 -20.39 6.28 13.35
C HIS A 332 -19.35 7.13 12.59
N CYS A 333 -18.59 6.56 11.64
CA CYS A 333 -17.53 7.30 10.97
C CYS A 333 -17.99 8.17 9.79
N GLY A 334 -19.27 8.11 9.43
CA GLY A 334 -19.92 8.95 8.43
C GLY A 334 -21.41 9.19 8.74
N LYS A 335 -22.04 10.07 7.97
CA LYS A 335 -23.46 10.42 8.01
C LYS A 335 -24.08 10.37 6.61
N ASP A 336 -25.24 9.74 6.49
CA ASP A 336 -26.01 9.71 5.23
C ASP A 336 -26.66 11.08 4.94
N ALA A 337 -27.45 11.15 3.86
CA ALA A 337 -28.11 12.40 3.45
C ALA A 337 -29.16 12.88 4.46
N GLU A 338 -29.74 11.94 5.20
CA GLU A 338 -30.72 12.14 6.27
C GLU A 338 -30.06 12.46 7.62
N GLY A 339 -28.74 12.36 7.72
CA GLY A 339 -27.93 12.65 8.91
C GLY A 339 -27.75 11.47 9.88
N ASN A 340 -28.24 10.28 9.52
CA ASN A 340 -28.05 9.05 10.29
C ASN A 340 -26.61 8.59 10.22
N ASP A 341 -26.11 8.05 11.32
CA ASP A 341 -24.77 7.53 11.40
C ASP A 341 -24.61 6.25 10.57
N PHE A 342 -23.46 6.14 9.91
CA PHE A 342 -23.02 4.91 9.30
C PHE A 342 -21.51 4.75 9.34
N GLY A 343 -21.02 3.57 8.98
CA GLY A 343 -19.59 3.31 8.87
C GLY A 343 -19.27 2.06 8.08
N TRP A 344 -18.15 1.43 8.44
CA TRP A 344 -17.68 0.21 7.80
C TRP A 344 -18.68 -0.94 7.84
N GLY A 345 -19.59 -0.99 8.82
CA GLY A 345 -20.58 -2.05 8.93
C GLY A 345 -21.45 -2.19 7.68
N MET A 346 -21.94 -1.06 7.15
CA MET A 346 -22.72 -1.03 5.90
C MET A 346 -21.89 -1.53 4.70
N VAL A 347 -20.62 -1.12 4.63
CA VAL A 347 -19.71 -1.51 3.55
C VAL A 347 -19.44 -3.01 3.59
N LEU A 348 -19.18 -3.56 4.78
CA LEU A 348 -18.85 -4.96 5.00
C LEU A 348 -20.07 -5.86 4.74
N ASP A 349 -21.26 -5.45 5.19
CA ASP A 349 -22.52 -6.14 4.86
C ASP A 349 -22.73 -6.17 3.33
N TYR A 350 -22.52 -5.05 2.64
CA TYR A 350 -22.69 -4.95 1.19
C TYR A 350 -21.75 -5.87 0.39
N ILE A 351 -20.50 -6.03 0.82
CA ILE A 351 -19.52 -6.91 0.15
C ILE A 351 -19.54 -8.36 0.67
N GLY A 352 -20.41 -8.66 1.63
CA GLY A 352 -20.59 -9.99 2.21
C GLY A 352 -19.44 -10.43 3.13
N VAL A 353 -18.85 -9.51 3.90
CA VAL A 353 -17.79 -9.79 4.88
C VAL A 353 -18.39 -9.74 6.30
N PRO A 354 -18.45 -10.87 7.02
CA PRO A 354 -18.98 -10.89 8.40
C PRO A 354 -18.09 -10.10 9.34
N TRP A 355 -18.65 -9.15 10.08
CA TRP A 355 -17.87 -8.25 10.95
C TRP A 355 -18.46 -8.07 12.36
N LYS A 356 -19.74 -8.44 12.55
CA LYS A 356 -20.41 -8.33 13.86
C LYS A 356 -19.70 -9.24 14.88
N PRO A 357 -19.47 -8.76 16.12
CA PRO A 357 -18.88 -9.57 17.18
C PRO A 357 -19.73 -10.82 17.39
N TYR A 358 -19.09 -12.00 17.39
CA TYR A 358 -19.76 -13.27 17.67
C TYR A 358 -19.58 -13.64 19.14
N LYS A 359 -20.55 -14.31 19.75
CA LYS A 359 -20.53 -14.81 21.14
C LYS A 359 -19.32 -15.71 21.49
N GLN A 360 -18.50 -16.17 20.54
CA GLN A 360 -17.38 -17.11 20.81
C GLN A 360 -16.20 -16.52 21.59
N TYR A 361 -16.18 -15.22 21.88
CA TYR A 361 -15.19 -14.68 22.81
C TYR A 361 -15.51 -14.97 24.29
N GLU A 362 -16.65 -15.62 24.60
CA GLU A 362 -16.95 -16.16 25.93
C GLU A 362 -16.31 -17.54 26.22
N LEU A 363 -15.61 -18.18 25.27
CA LEU A 363 -15.16 -19.58 25.42
C LEU A 363 -13.68 -19.82 25.74
N ASN A 364 -12.86 -18.77 25.96
CA ASN A 364 -11.46 -18.95 26.41
C ASN A 364 -11.13 -18.19 27.71
N LEU A 365 -12.13 -18.00 28.57
CA LEU A 365 -11.93 -17.65 29.98
C LEU A 365 -12.63 -18.70 30.85
N LYS A 366 -12.08 -19.92 30.87
CA LYS A 366 -12.23 -20.87 31.97
C LYS A 366 -10.90 -21.52 32.27
#